data_AF-A0A7U6KEG1-F1
#
_entry.id   AF-A0A7U6KEG1-F1
#
_cell.length_a   1.000
_cell.length_b   1.000
_cell.length_c   1.000
_cell.angle_alpha   90.00
_cell.angle_beta   90.00
_cell.angle_gamma   90.00
#
_symmetry.space_group_name_H-M   'P 1'
#
loop_
_entity.id
_entity.type
_entity.pdbx_description
1 polymer ?
#
loop_
_entity_poly.entity_id
_entity_poly.type
_entity_poly.pdbx_seq_one_letter_code
_entity_poly.pdbx_strand_id
1 'polypeptide(L)'
;MKANHIMRGAIYCILGILLLYAIFPFTRFYFNKPIYVPFFRRLNVSDELVLIKGEHKRIYPFGYHKDVSYRSLDFKVASVWITGRVNAYRVGTTVIQVKFDGEVEKCKVTVIDISNSSLTLKRGEEKTISIKGTDASVSYESDDENIATVSEQGTIVGIKAGETTVTAKVLGRKLKCEVKVE
;
A
#
# COMPACT_ATOMS: atom_id res chain seq x y z
N MET A 1 44.19 43.79 -3.66
CA MET A 1 42.92 44.46 -3.25
C MET A 1 41.64 43.63 -3.37
N LYS A 2 41.53 42.61 -4.25
CA LYS A 2 40.29 41.79 -4.42
C LYS A 2 39.95 40.82 -3.27
N ALA A 3 40.95 40.30 -2.54
CA ALA A 3 40.72 39.31 -1.47
C ALA A 3 39.94 39.85 -0.26
N ASN A 4 40.10 41.14 0.08
CA ASN A 4 39.41 41.75 1.23
C ASN A 4 37.91 41.94 1.01
N HIS A 5 37.46 42.12 -0.23
CA HIS A 5 36.03 42.26 -0.53
C HIS A 5 35.30 40.92 -0.44
N ILE A 6 35.95 39.83 -0.88
CA ILE A 6 35.39 38.46 -0.80
C ILE A 6 35.31 38.01 0.67
N MET A 7 36.36 38.26 1.46
CA MET A 7 36.38 37.95 2.90
C MET A 7 35.29 38.71 3.67
N ARG A 8 35.11 40.01 3.40
CA ARG A 8 34.03 40.81 4.03
C ARG A 8 32.64 40.29 3.64
N GLY A 9 32.44 39.94 2.36
CA GLY A 9 31.20 39.32 1.89
C GLY A 9 30.88 38.02 2.62
N ALA A 10 31.88 37.14 2.77
CA ALA A 10 31.72 35.89 3.52
C ALA A 10 31.38 36.13 5.00
N ILE A 11 32.02 37.10 5.64
CA ILE A 11 31.73 37.47 7.04
C ILE A 11 30.28 37.97 7.19
N TYR A 12 29.79 38.83 6.27
CA TYR A 12 28.40 39.31 6.32
C TYR A 12 27.38 38.19 6.04
N CYS A 13 27.68 37.25 5.14
CA CYS A 13 26.84 36.08 4.92
C CYS A 13 26.76 35.19 6.18
N ILE A 14 27.90 34.94 6.85
CA ILE A 14 27.95 34.16 8.09
C ILE A 14 27.18 34.87 9.21
N LEU A 15 27.39 36.18 9.38
CA LEU A 15 26.65 36.99 10.36
C LEU A 15 25.14 36.99 10.06
N GLY A 16 24.74 37.05 8.79
CA GLY A 16 23.35 36.92 8.38
C GLY A 16 22.74 35.56 8.72
N ILE A 17 23.48 34.47 8.50
CA ILE A 17 23.05 33.11 8.85
C ILE A 17 22.93 32.95 10.37
N LEU A 18 23.90 33.47 11.15
CA LEU A 18 23.86 33.45 12.61
C LEU A 18 22.69 34.28 13.17
N LEU A 19 22.43 35.45 12.59
CA LEU A 19 21.30 36.30 12.96
C LEU A 19 19.97 35.60 12.64
N LEU A 20 19.85 34.97 11.48
CA LEU A 20 18.67 34.18 11.11
C LEU A 20 18.46 33.02 12.09
N TYR A 21 19.53 32.32 12.49
CA TYR A 21 19.45 31.22 13.46
C TYR A 21 19.02 31.70 14.86
N ALA A 22 19.49 32.88 15.29
CA ALA A 22 19.11 33.48 16.57
C ALA A 22 17.66 33.98 16.59
N ILE A 23 17.15 34.50 15.48
CA ILE A 23 15.77 35.00 15.37
C ILE A 23 14.78 33.86 15.12
N PHE A 24 15.20 32.77 14.45
CA PHE A 24 14.36 31.62 14.09
C PHE A 24 13.46 31.12 15.23
N PRO A 25 13.94 30.83 16.47
CA PRO A 25 13.08 30.34 17.56
C PRO A 25 12.01 31.34 18.03
N PHE A 26 12.14 32.62 17.70
CA PHE A 26 11.16 33.66 18.01
C PHE A 26 10.22 33.97 16.84
N THR A 27 10.40 33.31 15.69
CA THR A 27 9.50 33.47 14.54
C THR A 27 8.27 32.57 14.66
N ARG A 28 7.15 33.03 14.11
CA ARG A 28 5.92 32.24 13.94
C ARG A 28 6.15 30.96 13.11
N PHE A 29 7.22 30.92 12.31
CA PHE A 29 7.64 29.74 11.56
C PHE A 29 8.16 28.61 12.46
N TYR A 30 8.81 28.92 13.59
CA TYR A 30 9.28 27.91 14.55
C TYR A 30 8.13 27.17 15.25
N PHE A 31 7.03 27.88 15.50
CA PHE A 31 5.83 27.33 16.16
C PHE A 31 4.77 26.83 15.17
N ASN A 32 4.93 27.07 13.86
CA ASN A 32 4.11 26.42 12.86
C ASN A 32 4.57 24.97 12.71
N LYS A 33 3.63 24.03 12.85
CA LYS A 33 3.83 22.57 12.82
C LYS A 33 4.94 22.16 11.83
N PRO A 34 5.84 21.22 12.20
CA PRO A 34 6.93 20.83 11.32
C PRO A 34 6.40 20.41 9.96
N ILE A 35 7.01 20.93 8.89
CA ILE A 35 6.71 20.58 7.48
C ILE A 35 6.93 19.07 7.22
N TYR A 36 7.53 18.36 8.17
CA TYR A 36 7.78 16.93 8.16
C TYR A 36 6.97 16.21 9.26
N VAL A 37 6.14 15.24 8.88
CA VAL A 37 5.55 14.28 9.83
C VAL A 37 6.65 13.34 10.34
N PRO A 38 6.96 13.37 11.65
CA PRO A 38 8.01 12.54 12.19
C PRO A 38 7.72 11.06 11.97
N PHE A 39 8.76 10.24 11.81
CA PHE A 39 8.62 8.79 11.57
C PHE A 39 7.74 8.08 12.61
N PHE A 40 7.83 8.48 13.88
CA PHE A 40 7.01 7.93 14.98
C PHE A 40 5.52 8.27 14.86
N ARG A 41 5.11 9.20 13.98
CA ARG A 41 3.70 9.52 13.74
C ARG A 41 3.10 8.71 12.58
N ARG A 42 3.88 7.81 11.96
CA ARG A 42 3.39 6.98 10.84
C ARG A 42 2.72 5.72 11.35
N LEU A 43 1.82 5.18 10.53
CA LEU A 43 1.33 3.82 10.71
C LEU A 43 2.43 2.81 10.35
N ASN A 44 2.33 1.61 10.89
CA ASN A 44 3.17 0.45 10.52
C ASN A 44 2.92 -0.07 9.09
N VAL A 45 2.11 0.62 8.31
CA VAL A 45 1.77 0.33 6.91
C VAL A 45 1.96 1.60 6.09
N SER A 46 2.20 1.43 4.79
CA SER A 46 2.18 2.53 3.82
C SER A 46 0.80 3.21 3.77
N ASP A 47 0.72 4.36 3.12
CA ASP A 47 -0.52 5.14 2.96
C ASP A 47 -1.64 4.32 2.28
N GLU A 48 -1.27 3.34 1.46
CA GLU A 48 -2.16 2.34 0.87
C GLU A 48 -1.83 0.92 1.36
N LEU A 49 -2.82 0.27 1.95
CA LEU A 49 -2.80 -1.13 2.37
C LEU A 49 -3.66 -1.95 1.40
N VAL A 50 -3.03 -2.89 0.70
CA VAL A 50 -3.71 -3.80 -0.23
C VAL A 50 -3.90 -5.16 0.43
N LEU A 51 -5.14 -5.62 0.53
CA LEU A 51 -5.52 -6.91 1.12
C LEU A 51 -6.25 -7.78 0.10
N ILE A 52 -5.98 -9.08 0.11
CA ILE A 52 -6.83 -10.05 -0.59
C ILE A 52 -8.07 -10.30 0.27
N LYS A 53 -9.23 -10.47 -0.35
CA LYS A 53 -10.47 -10.79 0.35
C LYS A 53 -10.29 -11.97 1.31
N GLY A 54 -10.74 -11.82 2.56
CA GLY A 54 -10.55 -12.79 3.63
C GLY A 54 -9.25 -12.62 4.43
N GLU A 55 -8.27 -11.86 3.91
CA GLU A 55 -7.07 -11.51 4.67
C GLU A 55 -7.36 -10.50 5.79
N HIS A 56 -6.40 -10.40 6.69
CA HIS A 56 -6.40 -9.41 7.74
C HIS A 56 -4.99 -8.87 7.97
N LYS A 57 -4.91 -7.62 8.41
CA LYS A 57 -3.65 -6.98 8.79
C LYS A 57 -3.87 -6.07 9.99
N ARG A 58 -2.93 -6.11 10.94
CA ARG A 58 -2.95 -5.17 12.05
C ARG A 58 -2.30 -3.85 11.64
N ILE A 59 -3.01 -2.74 11.81
CA ILE A 59 -2.49 -1.39 11.65
C ILE A 59 -2.36 -0.70 13.01
N TYR A 60 -1.27 0.02 13.24
CA TYR A 60 -1.04 0.80 14.45
C TYR A 60 0.00 1.91 14.22
N PRO A 61 -0.13 3.04 14.91
CA PRO A 61 0.90 4.09 14.95
C PRO A 61 2.14 3.64 15.73
N PHE A 62 3.33 4.02 15.29
CA PHE A 62 4.57 3.71 16.01
C PHE A 62 4.68 4.46 17.33
N GLY A 63 5.06 3.79 18.43
CA GLY A 63 5.30 4.46 19.71
C GLY A 63 4.05 4.93 20.47
N TYR A 64 2.84 4.59 19.99
CA TYR A 64 1.58 4.88 20.69
C TYR A 64 0.85 3.58 21.04
N HIS A 65 0.60 3.38 22.34
CA HIS A 65 -0.08 2.19 22.87
C HIS A 65 -1.38 2.51 23.63
N LYS A 66 -1.61 3.77 23.98
CA LYS A 66 -2.81 4.27 24.67
C LYS A 66 -3.51 5.29 23.77
N ASP A 67 -4.81 5.43 23.94
CA ASP A 67 -5.65 6.44 23.27
C ASP A 67 -5.67 6.38 21.74
N VAL A 68 -5.44 5.19 21.18
CA VAL A 68 -5.62 4.91 19.76
C VAL A 68 -7.03 4.39 19.52
N SER A 69 -7.76 5.02 18.60
CA SER A 69 -9.07 4.55 18.15
C SER A 69 -9.10 4.42 16.64
N TYR A 70 -9.90 3.46 16.16
CA TYR A 70 -9.98 3.08 14.76
C TYR A 70 -11.42 3.22 14.26
N ARG A 71 -11.58 3.66 13.02
CA ARG A 71 -12.88 3.74 12.36
C ARG A 71 -12.74 3.43 10.88
N SER A 72 -13.55 2.52 10.35
CA SER A 72 -13.69 2.33 8.91
C SER A 72 -14.77 3.27 8.36
N LEU A 73 -14.51 3.86 7.18
CA LEU A 73 -15.54 4.62 6.45
C LEU A 73 -16.54 3.70 5.73
N ASP A 74 -16.13 2.48 5.37
CA ASP A 74 -17.01 1.44 4.83
C ASP A 74 -16.62 0.08 5.40
N PHE A 75 -17.33 -0.34 6.44
CA PHE A 75 -17.11 -1.61 7.13
C PHE A 75 -17.47 -2.82 6.27
N LYS A 76 -18.27 -2.66 5.21
CA LYS A 76 -18.62 -3.75 4.30
C LYS A 76 -17.46 -4.10 3.38
N VAL A 77 -16.61 -3.12 3.02
CA VAL A 77 -15.37 -3.34 2.27
C VAL A 77 -14.29 -3.89 3.20
N ALA A 78 -13.96 -3.14 4.26
CA ALA A 78 -13.02 -3.59 5.28
C ALA A 78 -13.42 -3.07 6.66
N SER A 79 -13.48 -3.95 7.66
CA SER A 79 -13.72 -3.57 9.06
C SER A 79 -12.43 -3.43 9.83
N VAL A 80 -12.45 -2.69 10.95
CA VAL A 80 -11.31 -2.57 11.85
C VAL A 80 -11.77 -2.77 13.29
N TRP A 81 -11.03 -3.59 14.03
CA TRP A 81 -11.26 -3.85 15.45
C TRP A 81 -10.52 -2.84 16.31
N ILE A 82 -10.89 -2.73 17.59
CA ILE A 82 -10.23 -1.83 18.56
C ILE A 82 -8.73 -2.11 18.73
N THR A 83 -8.27 -3.33 18.40
CA THR A 83 -6.86 -3.74 18.42
C THR A 83 -6.07 -3.30 17.18
N GLY A 84 -6.73 -2.64 16.22
CA GLY A 84 -6.17 -2.26 14.92
C GLY A 84 -6.18 -3.38 13.89
N ARG A 85 -6.80 -4.53 14.17
CA ARG A 85 -6.95 -5.62 13.20
C ARG A 85 -7.97 -5.24 12.14
N VAL A 86 -7.50 -5.06 10.91
CA VAL A 86 -8.30 -4.80 9.71
C VAL A 86 -8.66 -6.14 9.05
N ASN A 87 -9.94 -6.39 8.78
CA ASN A 87 -10.38 -7.58 8.03
C ASN A 87 -10.99 -7.16 6.68
N ALA A 88 -10.59 -7.83 5.60
CA ALA A 88 -11.05 -7.56 4.24
C ALA A 88 -12.26 -8.44 3.86
N TYR A 89 -13.39 -7.82 3.47
CA TYR A 89 -14.65 -8.53 3.22
C TYR A 89 -15.17 -8.44 1.78
N ARG A 90 -15.31 -7.22 1.25
CA ARG A 90 -15.80 -6.98 -0.12
C ARG A 90 -14.73 -6.28 -0.93
N VAL A 91 -14.62 -6.66 -2.18
CA VAL A 91 -13.77 -5.97 -3.15
C VAL A 91 -14.15 -4.50 -3.25
N GLY A 92 -13.14 -3.64 -3.35
CA GLY A 92 -13.30 -2.20 -3.43
C GLY A 92 -12.30 -1.45 -2.56
N THR A 93 -12.45 -0.13 -2.52
CA THR A 93 -11.57 0.77 -1.76
C THR A 93 -12.34 1.41 -0.61
N THR A 94 -11.72 1.46 0.57
CA THR A 94 -12.22 2.21 1.71
C THR A 94 -11.08 2.94 2.41
N VAL A 95 -11.40 3.74 3.43
CA VAL A 95 -10.40 4.41 4.27
C VAL A 95 -10.62 4.02 5.70
N ILE A 96 -9.53 3.66 6.37
CA ILE A 96 -9.50 3.48 7.81
C ILE A 96 -8.87 4.71 8.43
N GLN A 97 -9.62 5.33 9.34
CA GLN A 97 -9.18 6.45 10.15
C GLN A 97 -8.59 5.91 11.45
N VAL A 98 -7.37 6.35 11.76
CA VAL A 98 -6.67 6.02 12.99
C VAL A 98 -6.47 7.31 13.75
N LYS A 99 -7.17 7.48 14.87
CA LYS A 99 -7.08 8.66 15.72
C LYS A 99 -6.14 8.38 16.89
N PHE A 100 -5.13 9.21 17.03
CA PHE A 100 -4.15 9.19 18.12
C PHE A 100 -3.53 10.57 18.29
N ASP A 101 -3.11 10.95 19.49
CA ASP A 101 -2.51 12.26 19.79
C ASP A 101 -3.38 13.46 19.36
N GLY A 102 -4.71 13.28 19.41
CA GLY A 102 -5.69 14.30 18.97
C GLY A 102 -5.83 14.46 17.45
N GLU A 103 -4.97 13.84 16.65
CA GLU A 103 -4.95 13.91 15.18
C GLU A 103 -5.59 12.65 14.56
N VAL A 104 -5.94 12.72 13.28
CA VAL A 104 -6.54 11.60 12.52
C VAL A 104 -5.68 11.30 11.30
N GLU A 105 -5.01 10.15 11.32
CA GLU A 105 -4.33 9.59 10.17
C GLU A 105 -5.29 8.74 9.33
N LYS A 106 -5.06 8.70 8.01
CA LYS A 106 -5.88 7.96 7.07
C LYS A 106 -5.05 6.89 6.38
N CYS A 107 -5.53 5.66 6.38
CA CYS A 107 -4.99 4.55 5.60
C CYS A 107 -6.00 4.17 4.52
N LYS A 108 -5.64 4.29 3.26
CA LYS A 108 -6.44 3.77 2.15
C LYS A 108 -6.31 2.25 2.16
N VAL A 109 -7.43 1.54 2.17
CA VAL A 109 -7.48 0.08 2.10
C VAL A 109 -8.12 -0.34 0.80
N THR A 110 -7.39 -1.07 -0.01
CA THR A 110 -7.86 -1.63 -1.28
C THR A 110 -8.00 -3.14 -1.10
N VAL A 111 -9.22 -3.65 -1.22
CA VAL A 111 -9.52 -5.08 -1.14
C VAL A 111 -9.65 -5.62 -2.55
N ILE A 112 -8.77 -6.55 -2.89
CA ILE A 112 -8.73 -7.25 -4.18
C ILE A 112 -9.14 -8.72 -4.03
N ASP A 113 -9.62 -9.31 -5.11
CA ASP A 113 -10.00 -10.73 -5.15
C ASP A 113 -9.75 -11.29 -6.56
N ILE A 114 -9.61 -12.61 -6.67
CA ILE A 114 -9.51 -13.30 -7.96
C ILE A 114 -10.87 -13.88 -8.32
N SER A 115 -11.26 -13.83 -9.60
CA SER A 115 -12.58 -14.32 -10.03
C SER A 115 -12.80 -15.79 -9.70
N ASN A 116 -11.74 -16.60 -9.80
CA ASN A 116 -11.72 -18.03 -9.53
C ASN A 116 -10.36 -18.39 -8.92
N SER A 117 -10.37 -19.04 -7.76
CA SER A 117 -9.15 -19.56 -7.12
C SER A 117 -8.78 -20.97 -7.61
N SER A 118 -9.67 -21.63 -8.33
CA SER A 118 -9.48 -22.97 -8.88
C SER A 118 -10.29 -23.14 -10.16
N LEU A 119 -9.73 -23.82 -11.15
CA LEU A 119 -10.35 -24.13 -12.43
C LEU A 119 -10.06 -25.58 -12.83
N THR A 120 -11.06 -26.22 -13.41
CA THR A 120 -10.89 -27.48 -14.16
C THR A 120 -11.16 -27.19 -15.62
N LEU A 121 -10.23 -27.55 -16.49
CA LEU A 121 -10.27 -27.33 -17.92
C LEU A 121 -10.08 -28.65 -18.66
N LYS A 122 -10.72 -28.80 -19.82
CA LYS A 122 -10.31 -29.83 -20.78
C LYS A 122 -9.10 -29.37 -21.58
N ARG A 123 -8.39 -30.31 -22.18
CA ARG A 123 -7.35 -29.98 -23.15
C ARG A 123 -7.91 -29.11 -24.29
N GLY A 124 -7.27 -27.94 -24.52
CA GLY A 124 -7.67 -26.93 -25.48
C GLY A 124 -8.79 -26.00 -25.02
N GLU A 125 -9.35 -26.21 -23.82
CA GLU A 125 -10.35 -25.30 -23.25
C GLU A 125 -9.68 -24.03 -22.73
N GLU A 126 -10.35 -22.91 -22.95
CA GLU A 126 -9.90 -21.60 -22.53
C GLU A 126 -10.82 -21.01 -21.47
N LYS A 127 -10.23 -20.38 -20.46
CA LYS A 127 -11.00 -19.67 -19.44
C LYS A 127 -10.24 -18.46 -18.93
N THR A 128 -10.92 -17.33 -18.87
CA THR A 128 -10.33 -16.08 -18.40
C THR A 128 -10.53 -15.91 -16.90
N ILE A 129 -9.42 -15.62 -16.19
CA ILE A 129 -9.45 -15.14 -14.81
C ILE A 129 -9.29 -13.62 -14.79
N SER A 130 -9.93 -12.97 -13.81
CA SER A 130 -9.79 -11.53 -13.61
C SER A 130 -9.56 -11.18 -12.15
N ILE A 131 -8.80 -10.11 -11.94
CA ILE A 131 -8.66 -9.48 -10.62
C ILE A 131 -9.77 -8.45 -10.46
N LYS A 132 -10.46 -8.53 -9.32
CA LYS A 132 -11.53 -7.60 -8.92
C LYS A 132 -11.01 -6.62 -7.88
N GLY A 133 -11.63 -5.44 -7.82
CA GLY A 133 -11.36 -4.43 -6.79
C GLY A 133 -10.23 -3.45 -7.11
N THR A 134 -9.64 -3.54 -8.31
CA THR A 134 -8.64 -2.58 -8.80
C THR A 134 -8.66 -2.53 -10.33
N ASP A 135 -8.28 -1.38 -10.88
CA ASP A 135 -8.05 -1.16 -12.31
C ASP A 135 -6.54 -1.17 -12.65
N ALA A 136 -5.69 -1.52 -11.69
CA ALA A 136 -4.25 -1.61 -11.90
C ALA A 136 -3.91 -2.75 -12.88
N SER A 137 -2.84 -2.55 -13.65
CA SER A 137 -2.31 -3.59 -14.54
C SER A 137 -1.92 -4.84 -13.74
N VAL A 138 -2.32 -5.99 -14.28
CA VAL A 138 -2.05 -7.32 -13.70
C VAL A 138 -1.05 -8.03 -14.60
N SER A 139 -0.06 -8.67 -13.99
CA SER A 139 0.83 -9.61 -14.69
C SER A 139 0.48 -11.04 -14.28
N TYR A 140 0.41 -11.94 -15.25
CA TYR A 140 0.10 -13.34 -15.03
C TYR A 140 1.31 -14.21 -15.37
N GLU A 141 1.44 -15.34 -14.68
CA GLU A 141 2.50 -16.33 -14.89
C GLU A 141 1.93 -17.72 -14.57
N SER A 142 2.29 -18.72 -15.35
CA SER A 142 1.98 -20.12 -15.05
C SER A 142 3.20 -20.81 -14.48
N ASP A 143 3.03 -21.57 -13.40
CA ASP A 143 4.13 -22.34 -12.80
C ASP A 143 4.62 -23.48 -13.74
N ASP A 144 3.76 -23.98 -14.64
CA ASP A 144 4.11 -24.95 -15.68
C ASP A 144 3.31 -24.69 -16.98
N GLU A 145 3.96 -24.03 -17.93
CA GLU A 145 3.41 -23.73 -19.26
C GLU A 145 3.17 -24.98 -20.13
N ASN A 146 3.71 -26.16 -19.77
CA ASN A 146 3.41 -27.39 -20.51
C ASN A 146 2.03 -27.96 -20.14
N ILE A 147 1.52 -27.62 -18.95
CA ILE A 147 0.20 -28.05 -18.47
C ILE A 147 -0.86 -27.02 -18.85
N ALA A 148 -0.62 -25.74 -18.55
CA ALA A 148 -1.49 -24.64 -18.96
C ALA A 148 -0.70 -23.35 -19.17
N THR A 149 -1.04 -22.59 -20.21
CA THR A 149 -0.49 -21.24 -20.45
C THR A 149 -1.49 -20.17 -20.02
N VAL A 150 -1.01 -18.95 -19.79
CA VAL A 150 -1.83 -17.80 -19.48
C VAL A 150 -1.42 -16.61 -20.35
N SER A 151 -2.39 -15.90 -20.94
CA SER A 151 -2.15 -14.68 -21.71
C SER A 151 -2.03 -13.44 -20.81
N GLU A 152 -1.58 -12.32 -21.37
CA GLU A 152 -1.53 -11.03 -20.66
C GLU A 152 -2.91 -10.54 -20.18
N GLN A 153 -3.99 -10.96 -20.85
CA GLN A 153 -5.37 -10.64 -20.48
C GLN A 153 -5.93 -11.59 -19.41
N GLY A 154 -5.15 -12.57 -18.96
CA GLY A 154 -5.58 -13.57 -17.97
C GLY A 154 -6.36 -14.75 -18.56
N THR A 155 -6.30 -14.97 -19.88
CA THR A 155 -6.90 -16.16 -20.51
C THR A 155 -5.98 -17.35 -20.33
N ILE A 156 -6.46 -18.37 -19.62
CA ILE A 156 -5.76 -19.62 -19.35
C ILE A 156 -6.19 -20.65 -20.39
N VAL A 157 -5.23 -21.35 -20.98
CA VAL A 157 -5.46 -22.42 -21.96
C VAL A 157 -4.89 -23.73 -21.44
N GLY A 158 -5.71 -24.78 -21.37
CA GLY A 158 -5.25 -26.12 -20.99
C GLY A 158 -4.48 -26.81 -22.13
N ILE A 159 -3.24 -27.23 -21.89
CA ILE A 159 -2.37 -27.83 -22.92
C ILE A 159 -2.24 -29.34 -22.75
N LYS A 160 -1.98 -29.79 -21.52
CA LYS A 160 -1.73 -31.19 -21.19
C LYS A 160 -2.37 -31.53 -19.84
N ALA A 161 -2.89 -32.75 -19.73
CA ALA A 161 -3.44 -33.24 -18.47
C ALA A 161 -2.41 -33.15 -17.34
N GLY A 162 -2.86 -32.66 -16.19
CA GLY A 162 -2.00 -32.35 -15.05
C GLY A 162 -2.57 -31.22 -14.18
N GLU A 163 -1.81 -30.83 -13.17
CA GLU A 163 -2.15 -29.74 -12.26
C GLU A 163 -1.03 -28.70 -12.27
N THR A 164 -1.40 -27.43 -12.39
CA THR A 164 -0.47 -26.30 -12.33
C THR A 164 -1.12 -25.14 -11.59
N THR A 165 -0.34 -24.10 -11.26
CA THR A 165 -0.85 -22.89 -10.62
C THR A 165 -0.56 -21.69 -11.49
N VAL A 166 -1.59 -20.87 -11.73
CA VAL A 166 -1.44 -19.57 -12.37
C VAL A 166 -1.40 -18.50 -11.29
N THR A 167 -0.34 -17.68 -11.30
CA THR A 167 -0.13 -16.59 -10.35
C THR A 167 -0.40 -15.25 -11.03
N ALA A 168 -1.32 -14.47 -10.47
CA ALA A 168 -1.60 -13.08 -10.84
C ALA A 168 -0.90 -12.12 -9.87
N LYS A 169 -0.07 -11.22 -10.36
CA LYS A 169 0.64 -10.20 -9.57
C LYS A 169 0.08 -8.81 -9.87
N VAL A 170 -0.35 -8.12 -8.81
CA VAL A 170 -1.00 -6.81 -8.89
C VAL A 170 -0.81 -6.06 -7.58
N LEU A 171 -0.47 -4.76 -7.65
CA LEU A 171 -0.23 -3.91 -6.48
C LEU A 171 0.70 -4.53 -5.41
N GLY A 172 1.75 -5.24 -5.83
CA GLY A 172 2.69 -5.93 -4.93
C GLY A 172 2.12 -7.16 -4.21
N ARG A 173 0.91 -7.61 -4.56
CA ARG A 173 0.29 -8.85 -4.06
C ARG A 173 0.36 -9.94 -5.12
N LYS A 174 0.29 -11.19 -4.68
CA LYS A 174 0.21 -12.39 -5.55
C LYS A 174 -1.08 -13.13 -5.21
N LEU A 175 -1.95 -13.33 -6.21
CA LEU A 175 -3.15 -14.15 -6.12
C LEU A 175 -2.90 -15.42 -6.94
N LYS A 176 -3.44 -16.55 -6.48
CA LYS A 176 -3.21 -17.85 -7.11
C LYS A 176 -4.53 -18.44 -7.60
N CYS A 177 -4.48 -19.06 -8.77
CA CYS A 177 -5.52 -19.92 -9.30
C CYS A 177 -4.93 -21.30 -9.55
N GLU A 178 -5.46 -22.32 -8.88
CA GLU A 178 -5.12 -23.72 -9.17
C GLU A 178 -5.80 -24.13 -10.47
N VAL A 179 -5.07 -24.77 -11.38
CA VAL A 179 -5.58 -25.19 -12.69
C VAL A 179 -5.36 -26.68 -12.84
N LYS A 180 -6.45 -27.41 -13.00
CA LYS A 180 -6.44 -28.83 -13.31
C LYS A 180 -6.89 -29.04 -14.75
N VAL A 181 -6.07 -29.73 -15.54
CA VAL A 181 -6.38 -30.08 -16.92
C VAL A 181 -6.69 -31.58 -17.00
N GLU A 182 -7.83 -31.92 -17.60
CA GLU A 182 -8.31 -33.30 -17.79
C GLU A 182 -8.46 -33.65 -19.29
#